data_AF-A0A2C9T0F7-F1
#
_entry.id   AF-A0A2C9T0F7-F1
#
_cell.length_a   1.000
_cell.length_b   1.000
_cell.length_c   1.000
_cell.angle_alpha   90.00
_cell.angle_beta   90.00
_cell.angle_gamma   90.00
#
_symmetry.space_group_name_H-M   'P 1'
#
loop_
_entity.id
_entity.type
_entity.pdbx_description
1 polymer ?
#
loop_
_entity_poly.entity_id
_entity_poly.type
_entity_poly.pdbx_seq_one_letter_code
_entity_poly.pdbx_strand_id
1 'polypeptide(L)'
;MARNVVSGTPCTPSPSFVFGMDAQNATLICAASGVWMPTGPLVGEAQVALPCSTPGTTAQQRWAGNEWQTKVPGVPLQCTGPAGISTWTHFAPA
;
A
#
# COMPACT_ATOMS: atom_id res chain seq x y z
N MET A 1 9.36 4.02 5.53
CA MET A 1 8.48 3.14 6.32
C MET A 1 8.58 3.54 7.78
N ALA A 2 7.45 3.83 8.42
CA ALA A 2 7.40 4.06 9.87
C ALA A 2 7.41 2.72 10.63
N ARG A 3 7.97 2.68 11.84
CA ARG A 3 8.03 1.48 12.70
C ARG A 3 7.30 1.74 14.00
N ASN A 4 6.77 0.67 14.62
CA ASN A 4 5.99 0.72 15.86
C ASN A 4 4.79 1.67 15.77
N VAL A 5 4.13 1.66 14.62
CA VAL A 5 2.94 2.46 14.34
C VAL A 5 1.72 1.83 15.02
N VAL A 6 0.80 2.64 15.51
CA VAL A 6 -0.42 2.15 16.18
C VAL A 6 -1.64 2.47 15.33
N SER A 7 -2.50 1.47 15.12
CA SER A 7 -3.76 1.67 14.40
C SER A 7 -4.63 2.74 15.07
N GLY A 8 -5.30 3.57 14.27
CA GLY A 8 -6.15 4.67 14.73
C GLY A 8 -5.40 5.92 15.16
N THR A 9 -4.06 5.89 15.20
CA THR A 9 -3.28 7.09 15.53
C THR A 9 -3.12 8.01 14.32
N PRO A 10 -2.93 9.32 14.55
CA PRO A 10 -2.73 10.28 13.48
C PRO A 10 -1.50 9.96 12.62
N CYS A 11 -1.62 10.23 11.33
CA CYS A 11 -0.55 10.15 10.36
C CYS A 11 -0.70 11.30 9.36
N THR A 12 0.38 11.67 8.67
CA THR A 12 0.32 12.68 7.61
C THR A 12 0.08 11.98 6.27
N PRO A 13 -1.10 12.13 5.65
CA PRO A 13 -1.33 11.62 4.30
C PRO A 13 -0.36 12.29 3.33
N SER A 14 0.09 11.55 2.34
CA SER A 14 0.97 12.06 1.30
C SER A 14 0.55 11.44 -0.04
N PRO A 15 0.69 12.17 -1.17
CA PRO A 15 0.48 11.62 -2.50
C PRO A 15 1.34 10.39 -2.77
N SER A 16 2.48 10.31 -2.08
CA SER A 16 3.43 9.21 -2.06
C SER A 16 3.34 8.49 -0.71
N PHE A 17 3.22 7.17 -0.71
CA PHE A 17 2.82 6.43 0.50
C PHE A 17 3.65 6.62 1.76
N VAL A 18 2.94 6.51 2.89
CA VAL A 18 3.49 6.19 4.20
C VAL A 18 2.93 4.83 4.64
N PHE A 19 3.68 3.76 4.41
CA PHE A 19 3.44 2.47 5.10
C PHE A 19 4.15 2.44 6.44
N GLY A 20 3.48 1.80 7.40
CA GLY A 20 3.97 1.55 8.73
C GLY A 20 3.96 0.06 9.05
N MET A 21 4.77 -0.34 10.01
CA MET A 21 4.59 -1.60 10.72
C MET A 21 4.30 -1.32 12.19
N ASP A 22 3.36 -2.05 12.78
CA ASP A 22 3.17 -2.06 14.23
C ASP A 22 4.25 -2.91 14.94
N ALA A 23 4.12 -3.03 16.26
CA ALA A 23 5.04 -3.82 17.08
C ALA A 23 4.98 -5.34 16.79
N GLN A 24 3.92 -5.81 16.12
CA GLN A 24 3.69 -7.19 15.74
C GLN A 24 4.09 -7.47 14.27
N ASN A 25 4.67 -6.49 13.58
CA ASN A 25 4.95 -6.50 12.15
C ASN A 25 3.70 -6.60 11.25
N ALA A 26 2.52 -6.26 11.76
CA ALA A 26 1.37 -6.06 10.88
C ALA A 26 1.57 -4.77 10.08
N THR A 27 1.13 -4.78 8.82
CA THR A 27 1.27 -3.63 7.92
C THR A 27 0.13 -2.66 8.17
N LEU A 28 0.46 -1.36 8.24
CA LEU A 28 -0.50 -0.27 8.28
C LEU A 28 -0.26 0.69 7.12
N ILE A 29 -1.33 1.34 6.67
CA ILE A 29 -1.30 2.41 5.68
C ILE A 29 -1.84 3.69 6.29
N CYS A 30 -1.17 4.81 6.00
CA CYS A 30 -1.71 6.11 6.34
C CYS A 30 -2.82 6.45 5.34
N ALA A 31 -4.07 6.37 5.79
CA ALA A 31 -5.23 6.63 4.96
C ALA A 31 -5.37 8.12 4.62
N ALA A 32 -6.15 8.44 3.58
CA ALA A 32 -6.45 9.82 3.19
C ALA A 32 -7.12 10.62 4.32
N SER A 33 -7.79 9.94 5.25
CA SER A 33 -8.36 10.51 6.48
C SER A 33 -7.33 10.96 7.53
N GLY A 34 -6.04 10.70 7.32
CA GLY A 34 -4.99 11.10 8.26
C GLY A 34 -4.84 10.18 9.47
N VAL A 35 -5.27 8.92 9.34
CA VAL A 35 -5.12 7.90 10.38
C VAL A 35 -4.49 6.62 9.84
N TRP A 36 -3.72 5.96 10.71
CA TRP A 36 -3.14 4.65 10.43
C TRP A 36 -4.22 3.57 10.45
N MET A 37 -4.45 2.93 9.31
CA MET A 37 -5.40 1.83 9.16
C MET A 37 -4.67 0.51 8.94
N PRO A 38 -5.14 -0.59 9.55
CA PRO A 38 -4.58 -1.91 9.31
C PRO A 38 -4.81 -2.29 7.84
N THR A 39 -3.84 -2.97 7.26
CA THR A 39 -3.92 -3.46 5.89
C THR A 39 -3.29 -4.84 5.77
N GLY A 40 -3.49 -5.49 4.63
CA GLY A 40 -2.84 -6.78 4.39
C GLY A 40 -1.34 -6.64 4.14
N PRO A 41 -0.60 -7.76 4.19
CA PRO A 41 0.85 -7.77 4.09
C PRO A 41 1.36 -7.01 2.86
N LEU A 42 2.36 -6.15 3.04
CA LEU A 42 3.06 -5.49 1.95
C LEU A 42 4.00 -6.49 1.25
N VAL A 43 3.71 -6.85 0.00
CA VAL A 43 4.48 -7.87 -0.76
C VAL A 43 5.48 -7.27 -1.74
N GLY A 44 5.62 -5.94 -1.80
CA GLY A 44 6.60 -5.25 -2.63
C GLY A 44 5.97 -4.33 -3.67
N GLU A 45 6.50 -4.36 -4.90
CA GLU A 45 6.03 -3.54 -6.01
C GLU A 45 5.15 -4.35 -6.97
N ALA A 46 4.18 -3.69 -7.61
CA ALA A 46 3.28 -4.27 -8.60
C ALA A 46 2.77 -3.21 -9.58
N GLN A 47 1.98 -3.61 -10.58
CA GLN A 47 1.29 -2.66 -11.46
C GLN A 47 -0.21 -2.93 -11.42
N VAL A 48 -1.01 -1.86 -11.43
CA VAL A 48 -2.47 -1.95 -11.50
C VAL A 48 -2.92 -2.84 -12.67
N ALA A 49 -4.02 -3.55 -12.47
CA ALA A 49 -4.64 -4.49 -13.38
C ALA A 49 -3.81 -5.75 -13.72
N LEU A 50 -2.55 -5.87 -13.28
CA LEU A 50 -1.82 -7.13 -13.39
C LEU A 50 -2.34 -8.18 -12.41
N PRO A 51 -2.21 -9.48 -12.73
CA PRO A 51 -2.59 -10.55 -11.82
C PRO A 51 -1.84 -10.50 -10.49
N CYS A 52 -2.52 -10.92 -9.43
CA CYS A 52 -1.95 -11.10 -8.10
C CYS A 52 -2.39 -12.44 -7.51
N SER A 53 -1.51 -13.08 -6.74
CA SER A 53 -1.71 -14.46 -6.29
C SER A 53 -2.52 -14.58 -5.01
N THR A 54 -2.44 -13.58 -4.12
CA THR A 54 -2.94 -13.67 -2.75
C THR A 54 -3.89 -12.50 -2.46
N PRO A 55 -5.22 -12.72 -2.54
CA PRO A 55 -6.22 -11.71 -2.19
C PRO A 55 -5.96 -11.10 -0.82
N GLY A 56 -6.16 -9.79 -0.69
CA GLY A 56 -5.97 -9.06 0.55
C GLY A 56 -4.53 -8.57 0.78
N THR A 57 -3.52 -9.09 0.08
CA THR A 57 -2.16 -8.51 0.13
C THR A 57 -2.11 -7.11 -0.48
N THR A 58 -1.10 -6.33 -0.11
CA THR A 58 -0.87 -4.98 -0.63
C THR A 58 0.46 -4.87 -1.35
N ALA A 59 0.53 -3.96 -2.32
CA ALA A 59 1.74 -3.67 -3.08
C ALA A 59 1.83 -2.18 -3.44
N GLN A 60 2.95 -1.80 -4.05
CA GLN A 60 3.23 -0.45 -4.48
C GLN A 60 3.41 -0.37 -5.99
N GLN A 61 2.62 0.46 -6.66
CA GLN A 61 2.93 0.81 -8.04
C GLN A 61 3.93 1.95 -8.08
N ARG A 62 5.11 1.74 -8.68
CA ARG A 62 6.02 2.87 -8.93
C ARG A 62 5.33 3.87 -9.87
N TRP A 63 5.26 5.14 -9.45
CA TRP A 63 4.89 6.21 -10.37
C TRP A 63 6.02 6.38 -11.37
N ALA A 64 5.67 6.53 -12.65
CA ALA A 64 6.65 6.61 -13.73
C ALA A 64 7.66 7.73 -13.46
N GLY A 65 8.94 7.36 -13.56
CA GLY A 65 10.08 8.26 -13.58
C GLY A 65 11.20 7.54 -14.32
N ASN A 66 11.74 8.13 -15.39
CA ASN A 66 12.95 7.62 -16.03
C ASN A 66 14.20 7.99 -15.20
N GLU A 67 15.38 7.55 -15.62
CA GLU A 67 16.67 7.82 -14.95
C GLU A 67 16.98 9.31 -14.72
N TRP A 68 16.24 10.21 -15.38
CA TRP A 68 16.33 11.67 -15.28
C TRP A 68 15.23 12.31 -14.43
N GLN A 69 14.28 11.53 -13.93
CA GLN A 69 13.16 12.01 -13.13
C GLN A 69 13.27 11.50 -11.70
N THR A 70 13.00 12.39 -10.74
CA THR A 70 12.93 12.05 -9.31
C THR A 70 12.04 10.82 -9.13
N LYS A 71 12.60 9.74 -8.58
CA LYS A 71 11.82 8.56 -8.19
C LYS A 71 10.82 8.98 -7.10
N VAL A 72 9.58 9.23 -7.50
CA VAL A 72 8.51 9.60 -6.59
C VAL A 72 7.96 8.32 -5.94
N PRO A 73 7.69 8.30 -4.62
CA PRO A 73 7.16 7.09 -3.97
C PRO A 73 5.79 6.67 -4.55
N GLY A 74 5.51 5.37 -4.59
CA GLY A 74 4.46 4.74 -5.42
C GLY A 74 2.98 4.99 -5.05
N VAL A 75 2.06 4.29 -5.74
CA VAL A 75 0.58 4.31 -5.54
C VAL A 75 0.05 3.03 -4.87
N PRO A 76 -0.90 3.15 -3.91
CA PRO A 76 -1.58 2.04 -3.22
C PRO A 76 -2.20 1.02 -4.13
N LEU A 77 -1.73 -0.23 -4.05
CA LEU A 77 -2.44 -1.36 -4.62
C LEU A 77 -2.90 -2.35 -3.54
N GLN A 78 -4.09 -2.90 -3.76
CA GLN A 78 -4.61 -4.07 -3.06
C GLN A 78 -4.86 -5.20 -4.06
N CYS A 79 -4.50 -6.41 -3.69
CA CYS A 79 -4.89 -7.59 -4.45
C CYS A 79 -6.35 -7.89 -4.16
N THR A 80 -7.22 -7.72 -5.17
CA THR A 80 -8.67 -7.88 -5.02
C THR A 80 -9.22 -8.88 -6.02
N GLY A 81 -10.30 -9.55 -5.63
CA GLY A 81 -11.00 -10.54 -6.45
C GLY A 81 -10.88 -11.97 -5.92
N PRO A 82 -11.46 -12.95 -6.64
CA PRO A 82 -11.38 -14.37 -6.30
C PRO A 82 -9.96 -14.92 -6.51
N ALA A 83 -9.56 -15.88 -5.67
CA ALA A 83 -8.30 -16.59 -5.84
C ALA A 83 -8.19 -17.20 -7.25
N GLY A 84 -7.04 -17.01 -7.91
CA GLY A 84 -6.79 -17.49 -9.27
C GLY A 84 -7.13 -16.51 -10.39
N ILE A 85 -7.96 -15.49 -10.12
CA ILE A 85 -8.29 -14.41 -11.09
C ILE A 85 -8.18 -13.01 -10.47
N SER A 86 -7.49 -12.89 -9.34
CA SER A 86 -7.32 -11.61 -8.63
C SER A 86 -6.36 -10.69 -9.38
N THR A 87 -6.62 -9.40 -9.28
CA THR A 87 -5.79 -8.35 -9.87
C THR A 87 -5.47 -7.26 -8.87
N TRP A 88 -4.36 -6.56 -9.11
CA TRP A 88 -4.00 -5.36 -8.36
C TRP A 88 -4.94 -4.22 -8.73
N THR A 89 -5.66 -3.69 -7.75
CA THR A 89 -6.51 -2.49 -7.89
C THR A 89 -6.01 -1.40 -6.97
N HIS A 90 -6.40 -0.15 -7.23
CA HIS A 90 -6.04 0.94 -6.32
C HIS A 90 -6.65 0.68 -4.94
N PHE A 91 -5.84 0.82 -3.88
CA PHE A 91 -6.31 0.69 -2.51
C PHE A 91 -7.34 1.80 -2.24
N ALA A 92 -8.59 1.41 -2.01
CA ALA A 92 -9.63 2.31 -1.56
C ALA A 92 -9.75 2.16 -0.03
N PRO A 93 -9.40 3.18 0.78
CA PRO A 93 -9.71 3.13 2.20
C PRO A 93 -11.25 3.13 2.32
N ALA A 94 -11.79 2.04 2.87
CA ALA A 94 -13.20 1.95 3.25
C ALA A 94 -13.53 2.91 4.41
#